data_AF-A0A5S3XWR6-F1
#
_entry.id   AF-A0A5S3XWR6-F1
#
_cell.length_a   1.000
_cell.length_b   1.000
_cell.length_c   1.000
_cell.angle_alpha   90.00
_cell.angle_beta   90.00
_cell.angle_gamma   90.00
#
_symmetry.space_group_name_H-M   'P 1'
#
loop_
_entity.id
_entity.type
_entity.pdbx_description
1 polymer ?
#
loop_
_entity_poly.entity_id
_entity_poly.type
_entity_poly.pdbx_seq_one_letter_code
_entity_poly.pdbx_strand_id
1 'polypeptide(L)'
;WLVVLAASALVVGSLWMGSKLGSEFIPPLKEGDILVQAIPIPRTGVEQAVEMQKPLEANLMQYEQVQTVFGRTRTGDVDTHPIPRNVTDTIVI
;
A
#
# COMPACT_ATOMS: atom_id res chain seq x y z
N TRP A 1 30.97 12.34 -41.23
CA TRP A 1 29.78 13.18 -40.96
C TRP A 1 28.52 12.39 -40.67
N LEU A 2 28.09 11.44 -41.52
CA LEU A 2 26.91 10.59 -41.26
C LEU A 2 26.95 9.88 -39.88
N VAL A 3 28.08 9.28 -39.53
CA VAL A 3 28.28 8.62 -38.24
C VAL A 3 28.11 9.59 -37.07
N VAL A 4 28.60 10.83 -37.23
CA VAL A 4 28.51 11.86 -36.19
C VAL A 4 27.06 12.31 -36.00
N LEU A 5 26.32 12.54 -37.09
CA LEU A 5 24.90 12.90 -37.03
C LEU A 5 24.06 11.79 -36.40
N ALA A 6 24.31 10.53 -36.77
CA ALA A 6 23.62 9.39 -36.18
C ALA A 6 23.90 9.26 -34.67
N ALA A 7 25.15 9.43 -34.25
CA ALA A 7 25.52 9.40 -32.84
C ALA A 7 24.85 10.52 -32.05
N SER A 8 24.84 11.75 -32.58
CA SER A 8 24.18 12.89 -31.93
C SER A 8 22.66 12.69 -31.80
N ALA A 9 22.01 12.15 -32.84
CA ALA A 9 20.58 11.85 -32.81
C ALA A 9 20.23 10.81 -31.75
N LEU A 10 21.05 9.76 -31.58
CA LEU A 10 20.86 8.75 -30.53
C LEU A 10 21.00 9.35 -29.13
N VAL A 11 21.99 10.22 -28.91
CA VAL A 11 22.17 10.88 -27.61
C VAL A 11 20.97 11.75 -27.27
N VAL A 12 20.53 12.61 -28.19
CA VAL A 12 19.35 13.47 -27.98
C VAL A 12 18.08 12.63 -27.75
N GLY A 13 17.91 11.55 -28.52
CA GLY A 13 16.79 10.62 -28.34
C GLY A 13 16.79 9.95 -26.97
N SER A 14 17.95 9.51 -26.49
CA SER A 14 18.10 8.88 -25.18
C SER A 14 17.81 9.84 -24.03
N LEU A 15 18.26 11.10 -24.12
CA LEU A 15 17.97 12.14 -23.14
C LEU A 15 16.48 12.47 -23.10
N TRP A 16 15.84 12.55 -24.26
CA TRP A 16 14.40 12.81 -24.35
C TRP A 16 13.58 11.67 -23.72
N MET A 17 13.90 10.41 -24.04
CA MET A 17 13.26 9.24 -23.40
C MET A 17 13.54 9.19 -21.90
N GLY A 18 14.78 9.45 -21.48
CA GLY A 18 15.17 9.48 -20.07
C GLY A 18 14.39 10.52 -19.26
N SER A 19 14.08 11.68 -19.86
CA SER A 19 13.26 12.72 -19.21
C SER A 19 11.80 12.32 -18.96
N LYS A 20 11.33 11.25 -19.60
CA LYS A 20 9.97 10.71 -19.43
C LYS A 20 9.91 9.55 -18.42
N LEU A 21 11.05 9.03 -17.98
CA LEU A 21 11.07 8.00 -16.94
C LEU A 21 10.71 8.63 -15.60
N GLY A 22 9.78 7.99 -14.89
CA GLY A 22 9.49 8.32 -13.51
C GLY A 22 10.67 7.94 -12.60
N SER A 23 10.75 8.58 -11.45
CA SER A 23 11.66 8.19 -10.38
C SER A 23 10.84 7.70 -9.20
N GLU A 24 11.19 6.53 -8.69
CA GLU A 24 10.71 6.01 -7.41
C GLU A 24 11.86 6.03 -6.40
N PHE A 25 11.56 6.12 -5.12
CA PHE A 25 12.60 6.14 -4.08
C PHE A 25 13.26 4.77 -3.93
N ILE A 26 12.45 3.71 -3.77
CA ILE A 26 12.85 2.31 -3.67
C ILE A 26 11.79 1.50 -4.45
N PRO A 27 12.19 0.49 -5.23
CA PRO A 27 11.23 -0.37 -5.95
C PRO A 27 10.31 -1.10 -4.96
N PRO A 28 9.04 -1.35 -5.32
CA PRO A 28 8.13 -2.06 -4.45
C PRO A 28 8.61 -3.50 -4.20
N LEU A 29 8.75 -3.87 -2.92
CA LEU A 29 9.06 -5.24 -2.51
C LEU A 29 7.81 -6.11 -2.66
N LYS A 30 8.00 -7.36 -3.11
CA LYS A 30 6.93 -8.35 -3.19
C LYS A 30 6.91 -9.17 -1.90
N GLU A 31 6.22 -8.66 -0.89
CA GLU A 31 6.13 -9.29 0.44
C GLU A 31 5.20 -10.52 0.44
N GLY A 32 4.23 -10.55 -0.48
CA GLY A 32 3.31 -11.69 -0.65
C GLY A 32 2.01 -11.54 0.14
N ASP A 33 1.97 -10.59 1.08
CA ASP A 33 0.79 -10.13 1.80
C ASP A 33 0.61 -8.62 1.60
N ILE A 34 -0.56 -8.11 1.99
CA ILE A 34 -0.87 -6.68 1.98
C ILE A 34 -1.45 -6.25 3.33
N LEU A 35 -1.04 -5.07 3.78
CA LEU A 35 -1.62 -4.39 4.93
C LEU A 35 -2.73 -3.44 4.46
N VAL A 36 -3.96 -3.72 4.90
CA VAL A 36 -5.14 -2.88 4.66
C VAL A 36 -5.55 -2.24 5.99
N GLN A 37 -5.49 -0.92 6.05
CA GLN A 37 -5.89 -0.17 7.24
C GLN A 37 -7.20 0.59 6.97
N ALA A 38 -8.28 0.18 7.64
CA ALA A 38 -9.54 0.90 7.61
C ALA A 38 -9.53 1.98 8.69
N ILE A 39 -9.61 3.26 8.28
CA ILE A 39 -9.60 4.41 9.19
C ILE A 39 -11.05 4.82 9.45
N PRO A 40 -11.60 4.57 10.65
CA PRO A 40 -12.96 4.98 10.99
C PRO A 40 -13.04 6.47 11.29
N ILE A 41 -14.27 6.99 11.39
CA ILE A 41 -14.54 8.39 11.75
C ILE A 41 -13.95 8.68 13.15
N PRO A 42 -13.30 9.84 13.38
CA PRO A 42 -12.60 10.20 14.64
C PRO A 42 -13.43 10.25 15.95
N ARG A 43 -14.65 9.71 15.98
CA ARG A 43 -15.51 9.61 17.17
C ARG A 43 -16.14 8.20 17.34
N THR A 44 -15.80 7.26 16.46
CA THR A 44 -16.25 5.87 16.56
C THR A 44 -15.56 5.20 17.75
N GLY A 45 -16.35 4.62 18.66
CA GLY A 45 -15.85 3.81 19.77
C GLY A 45 -15.11 2.56 19.28
N VAL A 46 -14.29 1.95 20.14
CA VAL A 46 -13.46 0.79 19.75
C VAL A 46 -14.36 -0.39 19.39
N GLU A 47 -15.42 -0.63 20.15
CA GLU A 47 -16.38 -1.72 19.91
C GLU A 47 -17.09 -1.53 18.56
N GLN A 48 -17.53 -0.31 18.28
CA GLN A 48 -18.17 0.02 17.00
C GLN A 48 -17.18 -0.12 15.83
N ALA A 49 -15.91 0.28 16.02
CA ALA A 49 -14.88 0.11 14.99
C ALA A 49 -14.63 -1.37 14.69
N VAL A 50 -14.60 -2.23 15.72
CA VAL A 50 -14.51 -3.70 15.56
C VAL A 50 -15.74 -4.24 14.81
N GLU A 51 -16.94 -3.76 15.12
CA GLU A 51 -18.14 -4.18 14.38
C GLU A 51 -18.13 -3.76 12.92
N MET A 52 -17.61 -2.56 12.62
CA MET A 52 -17.44 -2.07 11.25
C MET A 52 -16.35 -2.83 10.48
N GLN A 53 -15.37 -3.39 11.19
CA GLN A 53 -14.27 -4.16 10.60
C GLN A 53 -14.71 -5.55 10.13
N LYS A 54 -15.59 -6.24 10.88
CA LYS A 54 -16.08 -7.59 10.51
C LYS A 54 -16.63 -7.71 9.08
N PRO A 55 -17.54 -6.84 8.60
CA PRO A 55 -18.03 -6.95 7.23
C PRO A 55 -16.93 -6.63 6.20
N LEU A 56 -15.95 -5.78 6.53
CA LEU A 56 -14.82 -5.53 5.64
C LEU A 56 -13.99 -6.82 5.45
N GLU A 57 -13.64 -7.50 6.53
CA GLU A 57 -12.90 -8.77 6.47
C GLU A 57 -13.69 -9.85 5.72
N ALA A 58 -15.00 -9.95 5.97
CA ALA A 58 -15.87 -10.87 5.27
C ALA A 58 -15.95 -10.60 3.76
N ASN A 59 -15.94 -9.33 3.34
CA ASN A 59 -15.89 -8.97 1.91
C ASN A 59 -14.52 -9.26 1.29
N LEU A 60 -13.42 -9.03 2.02
CA LEU A 60 -12.08 -9.32 1.53
C LEU A 60 -11.87 -10.83 1.31
N MET A 61 -12.45 -11.68 2.17
CA MET A 61 -12.43 -13.14 2.01
C MET A 61 -13.21 -13.66 0.79
N GLN A 62 -13.98 -12.82 0.09
CA GLN A 62 -14.72 -13.24 -1.12
C GLN A 62 -13.83 -13.29 -2.37
N TYR A 63 -12.66 -12.65 -2.34
CA TYR A 63 -11.74 -12.66 -3.46
C TYR A 63 -10.93 -13.96 -3.48
N GLU A 64 -10.88 -14.64 -4.63
CA GLU A 64 -10.17 -15.93 -4.78
C GLU A 64 -8.66 -15.83 -4.52
N GLN A 65 -8.09 -14.64 -4.65
CA GLN A 65 -6.67 -14.36 -4.39
C GLN A 65 -6.34 -14.30 -2.90
N VAL A 66 -7.35 -14.21 -2.03
CA VAL A 66 -7.18 -14.04 -0.59
C VAL A 66 -7.29 -15.39 0.10
N GLN A 67 -6.20 -15.84 0.69
CA GLN A 67 -6.14 -17.05 1.51
C GLN A 67 -6.68 -16.79 2.93
N THR A 68 -6.30 -15.67 3.55
CA THR A 68 -6.70 -15.36 4.93
C THR A 68 -6.68 -13.86 5.19
N VAL A 69 -7.66 -13.41 5.97
CA VAL A 69 -7.76 -12.03 6.46
C VAL A 69 -7.80 -12.05 7.98
N PHE A 70 -6.97 -11.23 8.63
CA PHE A 70 -7.07 -11.03 10.08
C PHE A 70 -6.84 -9.56 10.46
N GLY A 71 -7.78 -9.00 11.23
CA GLY A 71 -7.66 -7.67 11.83
C GLY A 71 -7.02 -7.71 13.22
N ARG A 72 -6.10 -6.76 13.47
CA ARG A 72 -5.52 -6.48 14.78
C ARG A 72 -5.98 -5.09 15.22
N THR A 73 -7.04 -5.04 16.03
CA THR A 73 -7.48 -3.79 16.66
C THR A 73 -6.64 -3.53 17.91
N ARG A 74 -6.02 -2.34 18.00
CA ARG A 74 -5.03 -2.08 19.03
C ARG A 74 -5.67 -1.84 20.39
N THR A 75 -5.27 -2.64 21.38
CA THR A 75 -5.78 -2.54 22.76
C THR A 75 -4.66 -2.06 23.70
N GLY A 76 -4.69 -0.77 24.04
CA GLY A 76 -4.31 -0.22 25.35
C GLY A 76 -2.84 -0.22 25.85
N ASP A 77 -2.11 -1.33 25.81
CA ASP A 77 -1.07 -1.53 26.85
C ASP A 77 0.40 -1.37 26.43
N VAL A 78 0.76 -1.52 25.15
CA VAL A 78 2.15 -1.34 24.68
C VAL A 78 2.15 -0.77 23.26
N ASP A 79 2.17 0.55 23.16
CA ASP A 79 1.99 1.27 21.90
C ASP A 79 3.30 1.95 21.45
N THR A 80 4.02 1.32 20.50
CA THR A 80 5.28 1.85 19.91
C THR A 80 5.06 2.89 18.80
N HIS A 81 3.85 3.00 18.26
CA HIS A 81 3.50 3.93 17.16
C HIS A 81 2.31 4.82 17.55
N PRO A 82 2.28 6.13 17.24
CA PRO A 82 1.17 7.02 17.61
C PRO A 82 -0.01 6.87 16.61
N ILE A 83 -0.89 5.88 16.82
CA ILE A 83 -2.08 5.62 15.98
C ILE A 83 -3.33 5.60 16.88
N PRO A 84 -4.49 6.15 16.47
CA PRO A 84 -5.72 6.09 17.25
C PRO A 84 -6.16 4.63 17.53
N ARG A 85 -6.63 4.37 18.75
CA ARG A 85 -7.01 3.01 19.21
C ARG A 85 -8.22 2.39 18.51
N ASN A 86 -8.96 3.19 17.73
CA ASN A 86 -10.07 2.70 16.92
C ASN A 86 -9.65 2.22 15.53
N VAL A 87 -8.36 2.35 15.16
CA VAL A 87 -7.82 1.86 13.89
C VAL A 87 -7.47 0.38 14.01
N THR A 88 -7.78 -0.38 12.96
CA THR A 88 -7.47 -1.80 12.87
C THR A 88 -6.51 -2.06 11.72
N ASP A 89 -5.41 -2.74 12.03
CA ASP A 89 -4.45 -3.22 11.04
C ASP A 89 -4.95 -4.55 10.49
N THR A 90 -5.35 -4.60 9.21
CA THR A 90 -5.86 -5.81 8.57
C THR A 90 -4.78 -6.40 7.69
N ILE A 91 -4.33 -7.60 7.99
CA ILE A 91 -3.38 -8.30 7.14
C ILE A 91 -4.14 -9.26 6.24
N VAL A 92 -3.87 -9.18 4.95
CA VAL A 92 -4.48 -9.99 3.90
C VAL A 92 -3.37 -10.79 3.22
N ILE A 93 -3.47 -12.11 3.31
CA ILE A 93 -2.56 -13.09 2.70
C ILE A 93 -3.34 -13.81 1.59
#